data_AF-A0A6J0PEF5-F1
#
_entry.id   AF-A0A6J0PEF5-F1
#
_cell.length_a   1.000
_cell.length_b   1.000
_cell.length_c   1.000
_cell.angle_alpha   90.00
_cell.angle_beta   90.00
_cell.angle_gamma   90.00
#
_symmetry.space_group_name_H-M   'P 1'
#
loop_
_entity.id
_entity.type
_entity.pdbx_description
1 polymer ?
#
loop_
_entity_poly.entity_id
_entity_poly.type
_entity_poly.pdbx_seq_one_letter_code
_entity_poly.pdbx_strand_id
1 'polypeptide(L)'
;MDQIDHLKGSTDLDLSKDGTRNSGGADRWSGPPSEEKKAAIQAEVARVNQLPSNSSYAVHRMRVLNKLLHLMSIQRTASQEEELELLFATLSL
;
A
#
# COMPACT_ATOMS: atom_id res chain seq x y z
N MET A 1 5.64 -58.58 -25.80
CA MET A 1 5.30 -57.84 -24.57
C MET A 1 4.78 -56.47 -24.97
N ASP A 2 3.54 -56.23 -24.59
CA ASP A 2 2.76 -55.01 -24.72
C ASP A 2 3.35 -53.76 -24.02
N GLN A 3 3.03 -52.59 -24.60
CA GLN A 3 2.83 -51.26 -23.97
C GLN A 3 4.10 -50.57 -23.40
N ILE A 4 4.31 -49.24 -23.50
CA ILE A 4 3.36 -48.16 -23.23
C ILE A 4 3.74 -46.86 -23.95
N ASP A 5 2.77 -46.22 -24.61
CA ASP A 5 2.79 -44.82 -25.05
C ASP A 5 2.82 -43.86 -23.85
N HIS A 6 3.76 -42.91 -23.82
CA HIS A 6 3.70 -41.77 -22.90
C HIS A 6 4.02 -40.46 -23.64
N LEU A 7 2.93 -39.87 -24.13
CA LEU A 7 2.54 -38.46 -23.94
C LEU A 7 3.66 -37.42 -23.72
N LYS A 8 3.84 -36.58 -24.75
CA LYS A 8 3.74 -35.11 -24.72
C LYS A 8 4.10 -34.42 -23.39
N GLY A 9 5.30 -33.84 -23.34
CA GLY A 9 5.71 -32.86 -22.34
C GLY A 9 6.52 -31.75 -22.99
N SER A 10 5.86 -30.92 -23.80
CA SER A 10 6.41 -29.64 -24.25
C SER A 10 6.34 -28.67 -23.06
N THR A 11 7.48 -28.28 -22.50
CA THR A 11 7.58 -27.11 -21.64
C THR A 11 8.86 -26.37 -21.98
N ASP A 12 8.73 -25.49 -22.95
CA ASP A 12 9.60 -24.35 -23.18
C ASP A 12 9.65 -23.56 -21.86
N LEU A 13 10.78 -23.59 -21.17
CA LEU A 13 11.00 -22.74 -20.00
C LEU A 13 11.46 -21.37 -20.50
N ASP A 14 10.52 -20.62 -21.08
CA ASP A 14 10.60 -19.17 -21.19
C ASP A 14 10.48 -18.58 -19.78
N LEU A 15 11.61 -18.48 -19.08
CA LEU A 15 11.74 -17.70 -17.85
C LEU A 15 12.01 -16.24 -18.22
N SER A 16 11.11 -15.63 -18.97
CA SER A 16 10.93 -14.18 -18.98
C SER A 16 10.14 -13.81 -17.73
N LYS A 17 10.84 -13.65 -16.60
CA LYS A 17 10.31 -12.89 -15.47
C LYS A 17 11.08 -11.59 -15.41
N ASP A 18 10.65 -10.69 -16.29
CA ASP A 18 10.55 -9.26 -16.06
C ASP A 18 10.77 -8.96 -14.57
N GLY A 19 11.91 -8.33 -14.30
CA GLY A 19 12.14 -7.65 -13.04
C GLY A 19 11.07 -6.58 -12.94
N THR A 20 9.96 -6.94 -12.30
CA THR A 20 8.84 -6.06 -11.98
C THR A 20 9.43 -4.82 -11.37
N ARG A 21 9.53 -3.81 -12.24
CA ARG A 21 9.97 -2.48 -11.90
C ARG A 21 9.09 -2.09 -10.74
N ASN A 22 9.72 -1.67 -9.65
CA ASN A 22 9.06 -0.95 -8.57
C ASN A 22 8.52 0.36 -9.14
N SER A 23 7.45 0.26 -9.92
CA SER A 23 6.53 1.32 -10.31
C SER A 23 5.31 1.17 -9.42
N GLY A 24 5.53 1.16 -8.11
CA GLY A 24 4.48 1.30 -7.12
C GLY A 24 4.13 2.76 -6.99
N GLY A 25 3.17 3.21 -7.80
CA GLY A 25 2.27 4.31 -7.47
C GLY A 25 2.87 5.71 -7.39
N ALA A 26 3.34 6.23 -8.52
CA ALA A 26 3.30 7.67 -8.75
C ALA A 26 1.90 8.13 -9.23
N ASP A 27 0.85 7.37 -8.92
CA ASP A 27 -0.52 7.74 -9.23
C ASP A 27 -1.05 8.67 -8.15
N ARG A 28 -0.77 9.95 -8.42
CA ARG A 28 -1.54 11.11 -7.98
C ARG A 28 -2.97 10.70 -7.66
N TRP A 29 -3.31 10.76 -6.38
CA TRP A 29 -4.65 10.54 -5.86
C TRP A 29 -5.64 11.41 -6.65
N SER A 30 -6.43 10.75 -7.49
CA SER A 30 -7.32 11.37 -8.48
C SER A 30 -8.79 11.04 -8.18
N GLY A 31 -9.13 10.81 -6.91
CA GLY A 31 -10.50 10.76 -6.39
C GLY A 31 -10.85 11.97 -5.50
N PRO A 32 -12.07 12.06 -4.94
CA PRO A 32 -12.36 13.03 -3.88
C PRO A 32 -11.33 12.81 -2.76
N PRO A 33 -10.44 13.78 -2.51
CA PRO A 33 -9.14 13.52 -1.89
C PRO A 33 -9.23 13.03 -0.44
N SER A 34 -10.39 13.11 0.22
CA SER A 34 -10.54 12.69 1.61
C SER A 34 -10.89 11.22 1.80
N GLU A 35 -11.68 10.61 0.91
CA GLU A 35 -12.18 9.23 1.12
C GLU A 35 -11.13 8.18 0.72
N GLU A 36 -10.45 8.38 -0.40
CA GLU A 36 -9.35 7.51 -0.85
C GLU A 36 -8.19 7.50 0.16
N LYS A 37 -7.82 8.69 0.68
CA LYS A 37 -6.81 8.82 1.73
C LYS A 37 -7.21 8.12 3.03
N LYS A 38 -8.47 8.26 3.45
CA LYS A 38 -8.97 7.53 4.63
C LYS A 38 -8.86 6.03 4.40
N ALA A 39 -9.24 5.53 3.23
CA ALA A 39 -9.14 4.11 2.91
C ALA A 39 -7.69 3.60 2.98
N ALA A 40 -6.73 4.34 2.42
CA ALA A 40 -5.32 4.01 2.49
C ALA A 40 -4.80 3.95 3.95
N ILE A 41 -5.16 4.94 4.77
CA ILE A 41 -4.79 4.94 6.20
C ILE A 41 -5.41 3.74 6.92
N GLN A 42 -6.67 3.41 6.66
CA GLN A 42 -7.35 2.27 7.29
C GLN A 42 -6.73 0.92 6.88
N ALA A 43 -6.35 0.77 5.61
CA ALA A 43 -5.62 -0.41 5.14
C ALA A 43 -4.28 -0.56 5.84
N GLU A 44 -3.55 0.55 6.01
CA GLU A 44 -2.28 0.57 6.71
C GLU A 44 -2.44 0.29 8.21
N VAL A 45 -3.49 0.81 8.87
CA VAL A 45 -3.85 0.48 10.26
C VAL A 45 -4.09 -1.02 10.40
N ALA A 46 -4.87 -1.61 9.50
CA ALA A 46 -5.15 -3.06 9.52
C ALA A 46 -3.87 -3.89 9.34
N ARG A 47 -2.95 -3.45 8.47
CA ARG A 47 -1.65 -4.10 8.28
C ARG A 47 -0.78 -3.99 9.54
N VAL A 48 -0.69 -2.80 10.14
CA VAL A 48 0.12 -2.57 11.35
C VAL A 48 -0.42 -3.34 12.55
N ASN A 49 -1.75 -3.50 12.66
CA ASN A 49 -2.37 -4.29 13.72
C ASN A 49 -2.04 -5.80 13.66
N GLN A 50 -1.57 -6.30 12.51
CA GLN A 50 -1.10 -7.68 12.39
C GLN A 50 0.35 -7.85 12.87
N LEU A 51 1.06 -6.76 13.13
CA LEU A 51 2.44 -6.79 13.61
C LEU A 51 2.48 -7.01 15.13
N PRO A 52 3.60 -7.54 15.67
CA PRO A 52 3.80 -7.62 17.11
C PRO A 52 3.66 -6.23 17.76
N SER A 53 2.75 -6.13 18.73
CA SER A 53 2.37 -4.88 19.40
C SER A 53 3.51 -4.23 20.21
N ASN A 54 4.54 -5.01 20.56
CA ASN A 54 5.74 -4.56 21.24
C ASN A 54 6.83 -4.06 20.28
N SER A 55 6.65 -4.20 18.96
CA SER A 55 7.65 -3.72 18.00
C SER A 55 7.64 -2.19 17.94
N SER A 56 8.83 -1.60 18.02
CA SER A 56 9.01 -0.14 17.97
C SER A 56 8.36 0.48 16.73
N TYR A 57 8.49 -0.19 15.57
CA TYR A 57 7.86 0.24 14.33
C TYR A 57 6.33 0.25 14.42
N ALA A 58 5.68 -0.82 14.90
CA ALA A 58 4.22 -0.87 14.99
C ALA A 58 3.67 0.22 15.92
N VAL A 59 4.31 0.42 17.08
CA VAL A 59 3.94 1.46 18.03
C VAL A 59 4.08 2.86 17.41
N HIS A 60 5.22 3.13 16.76
CA HIS A 60 5.46 4.42 16.12
C HIS A 60 4.49 4.67 14.97
N ARG A 61 4.34 3.69 14.07
CA ARG A 61 3.47 3.80 12.90
C ARG A 61 2.02 4.01 13.28
N MET A 62 1.50 3.28 14.28
CA MET A 62 0.13 3.46 14.77
C MET A 62 -0.11 4.87 15.32
N ARG A 63 0.87 5.48 16.01
CA ARG A 63 0.76 6.88 16.47
C ARG A 63 0.65 7.85 15.30
N VAL A 64 1.44 7.66 14.25
CA VAL A 64 1.39 8.49 13.03
C VAL A 64 0.03 8.35 12.35
N LEU A 65 -0.47 7.12 12.16
CA LEU A 65 -1.77 6.87 11.52
C LEU A 65 -2.92 7.50 12.29
N ASN A 66 -2.92 7.39 13.62
CA ASN A 66 -3.92 8.04 14.47
C ASN A 66 -3.87 9.57 14.37
N LYS A 67 -2.66 10.14 14.28
CA LYS A 67 -2.50 11.58 14.08
C LYS A 67 -3.05 12.02 12.72
N LEU A 68 -2.86 11.23 11.67
CA LEU A 68 -3.42 11.52 10.34
C LEU A 68 -4.95 11.46 10.32
N LEU A 69 -5.55 10.44 10.91
CA LEU A 69 -7.01 10.34 11.04
C LEU A 69 -7.59 11.54 11.79
N HIS A 70 -6.93 11.93 12.89
CA HIS A 70 -7.33 13.12 13.64
C HIS A 70 -7.21 14.38 12.80
N LEU A 71 -6.09 14.57 12.10
CA LEU A 71 -5.92 15.72 11.20
C LEU A 71 -7.08 15.76 10.22
N MET A 72 -7.37 14.68 9.50
CA MET A 72 -8.47 14.60 8.53
C MET A 72 -9.86 14.88 9.10
N SER A 73 -10.10 14.66 10.40
CA SER A 73 -11.38 14.94 11.06
C SER A 73 -11.65 16.42 11.34
N ILE A 74 -10.62 17.27 11.30
CA ILE A 74 -10.74 18.70 11.61
C ILE A 74 -11.14 19.47 10.34
N GLN A 75 -12.05 20.45 10.49
CA GLN A 75 -12.35 21.41 9.43
C GLN A 75 -11.16 22.36 9.24
N ARG A 76 -10.55 22.35 8.06
CA ARG A 76 -9.33 23.10 7.72
C ARG A 76 -9.61 24.25 6.76
N THR A 77 -8.76 25.26 6.81
CA THR A 77 -8.69 26.28 5.76
C THR A 77 -7.99 25.70 4.52
N ALA A 78 -8.12 26.36 3.36
CA ALA A 78 -7.48 25.91 2.12
C ALA A 78 -5.94 25.75 2.24
N SER A 79 -5.28 26.68 2.93
CA SER A 79 -3.82 26.61 3.19
C SER A 79 -3.44 25.39 4.05
N GLN A 80 -4.25 25.07 5.05
CA GLN A 80 -3.99 23.91 5.92
C GLN A 80 -4.26 22.59 5.20
N GLU A 81 -5.18 22.58 4.23
CA GLU A 81 -5.41 21.41 3.37
C GLU A 81 -4.21 21.15 2.47
N GLU A 82 -3.62 22.21 1.88
CA GLU A 82 -2.42 22.11 1.06
C GLU A 82 -1.20 21.62 1.85
N GLU A 83 -0.96 22.16 3.04
CA GLU A 83 0.09 21.66 3.95
C GLU A 83 -0.11 20.19 4.31
N LEU A 84 -1.36 19.79 4.55
CA LEU A 84 -1.68 18.40 4.84
C LEU A 84 -1.46 17.49 3.63
N GLU A 85 -1.79 17.94 2.42
CA GLU A 85 -1.52 17.23 1.17
C GLU A 85 -0.01 17.00 0.98
N LEU A 86 0.80 18.03 1.24
CA LEU A 86 2.26 17.92 1.19
C LEU A 86 2.78 16.90 2.20
N LEU A 87 2.26 16.91 3.44
CA LEU A 87 2.62 15.91 4.45
C LEU A 87 2.30 14.50 3.95
N PHE A 88 1.12 14.32 3.38
CA PHE A 88 0.70 13.05 2.79
C PHE A 88 1.61 12.58 1.65
N ALA A 89 2.05 13.46 0.77
CA ALA A 89 2.98 13.12 -0.32
C ALA A 89 4.34 12.64 0.20
N THR A 90 4.76 13.07 1.40
CA THR A 90 5.99 12.57 2.05
C THR A 90 5.82 11.22 2.74
N LEU A 91 4.58 10.79 2.96
CA LEU A 91 4.28 9.53 3.62
C LEU A 91 4.20 8.42 2.58
N SER A 92 5.09 7.43 2.70
CA SER A 92 4.95 6.16 1.99
C SER A 92 3.85 5.36 2.68
N LEU A 93 2.60 5.57 2.27
CA LEU A 93 1.40 4.85 2.69
C LEU A 93 0.95 3.87 1.60
#